data_AF-A0A1A8D6S6-F1
#
_entry.id   AF-A0A1A8D6S6-F1
#
_cell.length_a   1.000
_cell.length_b   1.000
_cell.length_c   1.000
_cell.angle_alpha   90.00
_cell.angle_beta   90.00
_cell.angle_gamma   90.00
#
_symmetry.space_group_name_H-M   'P 1'
#
loop_
_entity.id
_entity.type
_entity.pdbx_description
1 polymer ?
#
loop_
_entity_poly.entity_id
_entity_poly.type
_entity_poly.pdbx_seq_one_letter_code
_entity_poly.pdbx_strand_id
1 'polypeptide(L)'
;MRCLAARVNYKTLIVICALFTLITVLLWNRCTSDTSIRLLPRAPFVAPSPKIGDASISSQQQPPQPPEPPPVVGVVGGIKYEEVDCLINDESTIKGRREGGEVFLPFSWMEKYFEVYGKIVQYDGYDRFEFQHSYSKVYAQREPYHPDGVFMSFEGYNVEVRDRVKCISGVEGVPLSTQWGPQGYFYAIQIAQYGLSHYSKNLTERTPHVEVYDTAEERDSRASTAPWSVPKGCSLSRVHDKTRSTSVRQFSAPESSEGVSLQLGNPRDFILSLDIKFTSNGSVSVVLETTEKGPPFTIHYVTSTQLIAFKDRDVTYGVGPRSSWSTLTRDLLTDLRKGVGLSNTKAVKATKIMPRRVVRVVLHGRGFVDNVTISTTSHMAAFFAASDWLLRNQDERGGWPIMVTRKLGEGFRPLEPGWYSAMAQGQAMSTLVRAYLLTKNQAYLNAAIKAVGPYKVPSAQHGVKAVFMNKYDWYEEYPTTPSSFVLNGFIYSLLGLFDVAETAGEKLGREAGQLFSRGMESLKAMLPLFDTGSGSIYDLRHFMLGTAPNLARWDYHTTHINQLQLLASIDNAPIFKDVIRRWKNYLRGIRAKHN
;
A
#
# COMPACT_ATOMS: atom_id res chain seq x y z
N MET A 1 54.92 6.19 16.60
CA MET A 1 55.31 4.77 16.67
C MET A 1 54.92 4.08 15.37
N ARG A 2 55.86 3.37 14.74
CA ARG A 2 55.72 2.71 13.43
C ARG A 2 54.93 1.40 13.56
N CYS A 3 54.01 1.11 12.64
CA CYS A 3 53.57 -0.25 12.27
C CYS A 3 53.16 -0.24 10.78
N LEU A 4 54.06 -0.67 9.89
CA LEU A 4 54.06 -2.00 9.23
C LEU A 4 52.93 -2.17 8.21
N ALA A 5 53.10 -1.55 7.04
CA ALA A 5 52.38 -1.92 5.83
C ALA A 5 53.03 -3.19 5.24
N ALA A 6 52.45 -4.35 5.53
CA ALA A 6 52.82 -5.59 4.86
C ALA A 6 52.28 -5.55 3.41
N ARG A 7 53.19 -5.47 2.42
CA ARG A 7 52.85 -5.63 1.01
C ARG A 7 52.47 -7.08 0.76
N VAL A 8 51.18 -7.39 0.73
CA VAL A 8 50.67 -8.69 0.32
C VAL A 8 50.89 -8.83 -1.19
N ASN A 9 51.66 -9.85 -1.59
CA ASN A 9 51.95 -10.16 -2.99
C ASN A 9 50.64 -10.58 -3.69
N TYR A 10 50.36 -10.03 -4.88
CA TYR A 10 49.13 -10.30 -5.63
C TYR A 10 48.91 -11.79 -5.91
N LYS A 11 50.00 -12.57 -6.05
CA LYS A 11 49.92 -14.03 -6.22
C LYS A 11 49.33 -14.71 -5.00
N THR A 12 49.64 -14.23 -3.79
CA THR A 12 49.09 -14.74 -2.54
C THR A 12 47.61 -14.42 -2.39
N LEU A 13 47.19 -13.22 -2.84
CA LEU A 13 45.78 -12.82 -2.83
C LEU A 13 44.93 -13.68 -3.76
N ILE A 14 45.44 -14.02 -4.96
CA ILE A 14 44.75 -14.90 -5.90
C ILE A 14 44.54 -16.30 -5.29
N VAL A 15 45.56 -16.84 -4.62
CA VAL A 15 45.47 -18.16 -3.96
C VAL A 15 44.46 -18.14 -2.81
N ILE A 16 44.43 -17.07 -2.00
CA ILE A 16 43.45 -16.91 -0.92
C ILE A 16 42.03 -16.81 -1.49
N CYS A 17 41.82 -16.04 -2.56
CA CYS A 17 40.52 -15.94 -3.22
C CYS A 17 40.06 -17.28 -3.81
N ALA A 18 40.97 -18.06 -4.42
CA ALA A 18 40.68 -19.38 -4.95
C ALA A 18 40.34 -20.41 -3.86
N LEU A 19 41.02 -20.34 -2.71
CA LEU A 19 40.71 -21.16 -1.54
C LEU A 19 39.33 -20.81 -0.95
N PHE A 20 39.01 -19.52 -0.87
CA PHE A 20 37.70 -19.08 -0.40
C PHE A 20 36.59 -19.57 -1.33
N THR A 21 36.71 -19.40 -2.65
CA THR A 21 35.70 -19.90 -3.59
C THR A 21 35.55 -21.42 -3.56
N LEU A 22 36.64 -22.17 -3.40
CA LEU A 22 36.57 -23.62 -3.24
C LEU A 22 35.81 -24.02 -1.96
N ILE A 23 36.06 -23.33 -0.85
CA ILE A 23 35.32 -23.54 0.42
C ILE A 23 33.85 -23.20 0.24
N THR A 24 33.51 -22.09 -0.44
CA THR A 24 32.10 -21.72 -0.67
C THR A 24 31.38 -22.75 -1.55
N VAL A 25 32.04 -23.29 -2.58
CA VAL A 25 31.46 -24.34 -3.45
C VAL A 25 31.28 -25.65 -2.69
N LEU A 26 32.24 -26.04 -1.84
CA LEU A 26 32.13 -27.24 -1.00
C LEU A 26 31.02 -27.12 0.05
N LEU A 27 30.84 -25.95 0.65
CA LEU A 27 29.73 -25.67 1.57
C LEU A 27 28.39 -25.63 0.84
N TRP A 28 28.34 -25.09 -0.38
CA TRP A 28 27.12 -25.06 -1.19
C TRP A 28 26.67 -26.47 -1.60
N ASN A 29 27.60 -27.34 -1.99
CA ASN A 29 27.31 -28.73 -2.37
C ASN A 29 26.92 -29.63 -1.19
N ARG A 30 27.30 -29.29 0.06
CA ARG A 30 26.82 -29.99 1.25
C ARG A 30 25.41 -29.57 1.67
N CYS A 31 24.95 -28.37 1.30
CA CYS A 31 23.60 -27.90 1.63
C CYS A 31 22.50 -28.40 0.67
N THR A 32 22.86 -28.95 -0.50
CA THR A 32 21.89 -29.41 -1.52
C THR A 32 21.51 -30.90 -1.40
N SER A 33 22.14 -31.68 -0.51
CA SER A 33 21.95 -33.14 -0.46
C SER A 33 20.85 -33.63 0.49
N ASP A 34 20.32 -32.80 1.39
CA ASP A 34 19.29 -33.22 2.36
C ASP A 34 18.06 -32.29 2.34
N THR A 35 17.31 -32.28 1.23
CA THR A 35 15.96 -31.69 1.24
C THR A 35 15.04 -32.40 0.25
N SER A 36 14.45 -33.52 0.67
CA SER A 36 13.26 -34.09 0.03
C SER A 36 12.00 -33.55 0.72
N ILE A 37 11.49 -32.42 0.23
CA ILE A 37 10.26 -31.79 0.73
C ILE A 37 9.04 -32.58 0.21
N ARG A 38 8.44 -33.41 1.06
CA ARG A 38 7.06 -33.90 0.88
C ARG A 38 6.10 -32.91 1.55
N LEU A 39 5.39 -32.12 0.73
CA LEU A 39 4.27 -31.28 1.16
C LEU A 39 2.99 -32.12 1.30
N LEU A 40 2.49 -32.28 2.53
CA LEU A 40 1.13 -32.76 2.80
C LEU A 40 0.17 -31.58 3.08
N PRO A 41 -1.13 -31.69 2.73
CA PRO A 41 -2.06 -30.56 2.74
C PRO A 41 -2.56 -30.23 4.15
N ARG A 42 -2.65 -28.92 4.46
CA ARG A 42 -3.21 -28.38 5.70
C ARG A 42 -4.74 -28.31 5.61
N ALA A 43 -5.45 -28.84 6.62
CA ALA A 43 -6.91 -28.84 6.69
C ALA A 43 -7.50 -27.42 6.99
N PRO A 44 -8.78 -27.15 6.62
CA PRO A 44 -9.38 -25.82 6.72
C PRO A 44 -9.89 -25.48 8.12
N PHE A 45 -9.78 -24.20 8.49
CA PHE A 45 -10.41 -23.60 9.67
C PHE A 45 -11.92 -23.40 9.44
N VAL A 46 -12.75 -23.87 10.37
CA VAL A 46 -14.20 -23.68 10.40
C VAL A 46 -14.54 -22.43 11.23
N ALA A 47 -15.44 -21.58 10.71
CA ALA A 47 -15.97 -20.40 11.39
C ALA A 47 -17.14 -20.77 12.34
N PRO A 48 -17.36 -20.02 13.45
CA PRO A 48 -18.41 -20.35 14.41
C PRO A 48 -19.80 -19.89 13.94
N SER A 49 -20.80 -20.75 14.11
CA SER A 49 -22.23 -20.45 13.92
C SER A 49 -22.92 -20.09 15.25
N PRO A 50 -24.07 -19.38 15.23
CA PRO A 50 -24.69 -18.79 16.42
C PRO A 50 -25.59 -19.80 17.17
N LYS A 51 -25.66 -19.66 18.50
CA LYS A 51 -26.44 -20.49 19.42
C LYS A 51 -27.91 -20.05 19.48
N ILE A 52 -28.83 -21.03 19.52
CA ILE A 52 -30.23 -20.90 19.98
C ILE A 52 -30.56 -22.09 20.91
N GLY A 53 -31.06 -21.76 22.11
CA GLY A 53 -32.22 -22.34 22.82
C GLY A 53 -32.30 -23.82 23.24
N ASP A 54 -32.23 -24.02 24.56
CA ASP A 54 -33.05 -24.85 25.48
C ASP A 54 -33.21 -26.40 25.42
N ALA A 55 -32.79 -26.99 26.54
CA ALA A 55 -33.39 -28.03 27.41
C ALA A 55 -34.00 -29.33 26.84
N SER A 56 -33.40 -30.49 27.23
CA SER A 56 -34.06 -31.57 28.01
C SER A 56 -33.13 -32.79 28.22
N ILE A 57 -33.39 -33.51 29.32
CA ILE A 57 -32.62 -34.61 29.91
C ILE A 57 -33.02 -35.96 29.29
N SER A 58 -32.07 -36.84 28.95
CA SER A 58 -32.12 -38.28 29.29
C SER A 58 -30.84 -39.04 28.92
N SER A 59 -30.49 -39.96 29.81
CA SER A 59 -29.39 -40.94 29.86
C SER A 59 -29.21 -41.87 28.64
N GLN A 60 -27.95 -42.17 28.27
CA GLN A 60 -27.44 -43.52 28.00
C GLN A 60 -25.92 -43.54 27.73
N GLN A 61 -25.30 -44.70 27.97
CA GLN A 61 -23.89 -44.96 28.30
C GLN A 61 -22.89 -44.84 27.12
N GLN A 62 -21.66 -44.38 27.43
CA GLN A 62 -20.48 -44.42 26.54
C GLN A 62 -19.66 -45.73 26.73
N PRO A 63 -19.05 -46.28 25.67
CA PRO A 63 -18.06 -47.36 25.78
C PRO A 63 -16.66 -46.84 26.20
N PRO A 64 -15.79 -47.69 26.78
CA PRO A 64 -14.55 -47.25 27.46
C PRO A 64 -13.47 -46.75 26.49
N GLN A 65 -12.79 -45.67 26.89
CA GLN A 65 -11.55 -45.18 26.27
C GLN A 65 -10.33 -46.04 26.66
N PRO A 66 -9.32 -46.17 25.80
CA PRO A 66 -8.05 -46.84 26.14
C PRO A 66 -7.22 -46.01 27.12
N PRO A 67 -6.35 -46.65 27.94
CA PRO A 67 -5.70 -45.99 29.07
C PRO A 67 -4.72 -44.89 28.61
N GLU A 68 -4.79 -43.74 29.29
CA GLU A 68 -3.79 -42.68 29.19
C GLU A 68 -2.40 -43.19 29.62
N PRO A 69 -1.31 -42.73 28.97
CA PRO A 69 0.04 -43.04 29.43
C PRO A 69 0.30 -42.37 30.80
N PRO A 70 1.09 -42.99 31.68
CA PRO A 70 1.25 -42.53 33.05
C PRO A 70 1.94 -41.15 33.10
N PRO A 71 1.63 -40.32 34.10
CA PRO A 71 2.28 -39.03 34.27
C PRO A 71 3.76 -39.27 34.55
N VAL A 72 4.62 -38.63 33.77
CA VAL A 72 6.06 -38.54 34.08
C VAL A 72 6.19 -37.64 35.30
N VAL A 73 6.10 -38.23 36.49
CA VAL A 73 6.42 -37.55 37.74
C VAL A 73 7.93 -37.63 37.93
N GLY A 74 8.64 -36.60 37.47
CA GLY A 74 10.01 -36.35 37.90
C GLY A 74 10.00 -35.83 39.33
N VAL A 75 10.13 -36.72 40.32
CA VAL A 75 10.40 -36.33 41.72
C VAL A 75 11.91 -36.28 41.92
N VAL A 76 12.47 -35.07 41.96
CA VAL A 76 13.71 -34.76 42.70
C VAL A 76 13.38 -33.49 43.46
N GLY A 77 13.46 -33.54 44.80
CA GLY A 77 12.84 -32.58 45.74
C GLY A 77 12.82 -31.14 45.24
N GLY A 78 11.67 -30.68 44.78
CA GLY A 78 11.64 -29.57 43.84
C GLY A 78 10.26 -29.00 43.69
N ILE A 79 10.24 -27.70 43.42
CA ILE A 79 9.09 -26.82 43.38
C ILE A 79 7.98 -27.37 42.47
N LYS A 80 6.73 -27.44 42.95
CA LYS A 80 5.59 -27.93 42.17
C LYS A 80 5.06 -26.82 41.25
N TYR A 81 4.82 -27.18 39.99
CA TYR A 81 4.08 -26.36 39.03
C TYR A 81 2.58 -26.64 39.19
N GLU A 82 1.83 -25.69 39.74
CA GLU A 82 0.42 -25.84 40.09
C GLU A 82 -0.46 -24.72 39.50
N GLU A 83 -1.76 -24.98 39.34
CA GLU A 83 -2.72 -23.94 38.96
C GLU A 83 -3.04 -23.05 40.17
N VAL A 84 -3.15 -21.75 39.94
CA VAL A 84 -3.53 -20.76 40.96
C VAL A 84 -4.56 -19.79 40.39
N ASP A 85 -5.52 -19.40 41.22
CA ASP A 85 -6.48 -18.35 40.88
C ASP A 85 -5.84 -16.97 41.05
N CYS A 86 -5.90 -16.16 39.99
CA CYS A 86 -5.39 -14.78 40.00
C CYS A 86 -6.56 -13.81 39.90
N LEU A 87 -6.83 -13.09 41.00
CA LEU A 87 -7.82 -12.02 41.04
C LEU A 87 -7.24 -10.73 40.45
N ILE A 88 -7.88 -10.21 39.39
CA ILE A 88 -7.45 -9.03 38.65
C ILE A 88 -8.33 -7.85 39.07
N ASN A 89 -7.71 -6.85 39.71
CA ASN A 89 -8.34 -5.61 40.19
C ASN A 89 -9.63 -5.84 41.00
N ASP A 90 -9.73 -6.93 41.76
CA ASP A 90 -10.93 -7.31 42.52
C ASP A 90 -12.21 -7.53 41.71
N GLU A 91 -12.10 -7.67 40.38
CA GLU A 91 -13.26 -7.78 39.48
C GLU A 91 -13.41 -9.15 38.82
N SER A 92 -12.29 -9.75 38.40
CA SER A 92 -12.33 -11.00 37.63
C SER A 92 -11.22 -11.94 38.03
N THR A 93 -11.51 -13.25 38.03
CA THR A 93 -10.54 -14.30 38.32
C THR A 93 -10.12 -15.01 37.04
N ILE A 94 -8.81 -15.13 36.83
CA ILE A 94 -8.23 -15.90 35.72
C ILE A 94 -7.39 -17.06 36.27
N LYS A 95 -7.12 -18.06 35.41
CA LYS A 95 -6.27 -19.21 35.75
C LYS A 95 -4.81 -18.92 35.42
N GLY A 96 -3.99 -18.80 36.47
CA GLY A 96 -2.53 -18.70 36.38
C GLY A 96 -1.83 -20.03 36.63
N ARG A 97 -0.51 -19.95 36.73
CA ARG A 97 0.35 -21.07 37.14
C ARG A 97 1.33 -20.57 38.19
N ARG A 98 1.70 -21.42 39.14
CA ARG A 98 2.63 -21.09 40.22
C ARG A 98 3.73 -22.12 40.27
N GLU A 99 4.97 -21.66 40.38
CA GLU A 99 6.14 -22.49 40.65
C GLU A 99 6.87 -21.88 41.85
N GLY A 100 6.49 -22.34 43.05
CA GLY A 100 7.13 -21.90 44.29
C GLY A 100 6.75 -20.48 44.66
N GLY A 101 7.69 -19.54 44.55
CA GLY A 101 7.44 -18.12 44.78
C GLY A 101 6.93 -17.37 43.54
N GLU A 102 7.12 -17.93 42.35
CA GLU A 102 6.83 -17.25 41.08
C GLU A 102 5.39 -17.54 40.61
N VAL A 103 4.72 -16.52 40.05
CA VAL A 103 3.38 -16.63 39.46
C VAL A 103 3.45 -16.26 37.98
N PHE A 104 2.97 -17.16 37.13
CA PHE A 104 2.90 -17.01 35.69
C PHE A 104 1.46 -16.72 35.26
N LEU A 105 1.28 -15.64 34.50
CA LEU A 105 -0.01 -15.25 33.95
C LEU A 105 -0.17 -15.71 32.50
N PRO A 106 -1.38 -16.10 32.08
CA PRO A 106 -1.60 -16.54 30.71
C PRO A 106 -1.50 -15.37 29.72
N PHE A 107 -0.70 -15.55 28.67
CA PHE A 107 -0.52 -14.50 27.65
C PHE A 107 -1.83 -14.12 26.94
N SER A 108 -2.80 -15.03 26.83
CA SER A 108 -4.13 -14.74 26.27
C SER A 108 -4.90 -13.66 27.05
N TRP A 109 -4.64 -13.52 28.35
CA TRP A 109 -5.14 -12.41 29.16
C TRP A 109 -4.26 -11.17 28.98
N MET A 110 -2.94 -11.31 29.06
CA MET A 110 -1.99 -10.19 28.92
C MET A 110 -2.14 -9.45 27.59
N GLU A 111 -2.32 -10.18 26.49
CA GLU A 111 -2.53 -9.66 25.13
C GLU A 111 -3.70 -8.67 25.10
N LYS A 112 -4.82 -9.03 25.72
CA LYS A 112 -6.04 -8.20 25.75
C LYS A 112 -5.97 -7.09 26.79
N TYR A 113 -5.44 -7.38 27.97
CA TYR A 113 -5.43 -6.45 29.09
C TYR A 113 -4.44 -5.29 28.89
N PHE A 114 -3.26 -5.59 28.34
CA PHE A 114 -2.23 -4.59 28.06
C PHE A 114 -2.18 -4.13 26.59
N GLU A 115 -3.03 -4.70 25.72
CA GLU A 115 -3.06 -4.43 24.27
C GLU A 115 -1.69 -4.62 23.58
N VAL A 116 -0.99 -5.69 23.97
CA VAL A 116 0.34 -6.11 23.49
C VAL A 116 0.24 -7.31 22.55
N TYR A 117 1.33 -7.69 21.89
CA TYR A 117 1.31 -8.69 20.81
C TYR A 117 2.31 -9.82 21.08
N GLY A 118 1.96 -11.04 20.69
CA GLY A 118 2.86 -12.17 20.83
C GLY A 118 2.50 -13.36 19.97
N LYS A 119 3.50 -14.16 19.60
CA LYS A 119 3.30 -15.40 18.85
C LYS A 119 4.43 -16.40 19.11
N ILE A 120 4.12 -17.68 18.96
CA ILE A 120 5.14 -18.73 18.93
C ILE A 120 5.67 -18.83 17.49
N VAL A 121 6.99 -18.76 17.35
CA VAL A 121 7.70 -18.91 16.08
C VAL A 121 8.54 -20.17 16.15
N GLN A 122 8.41 -21.02 15.12
CA GLN A 122 9.17 -22.25 15.00
C GLN A 122 10.52 -21.96 14.35
N TYR A 123 11.59 -22.35 15.04
CA TYR A 123 12.96 -22.34 14.55
C TYR A 123 13.42 -23.78 14.34
N ASP A 124 14.57 -23.94 13.66
CA ASP A 124 15.17 -25.25 13.51
C ASP A 124 15.57 -25.82 14.89
N GLY A 125 14.89 -26.87 15.31
CA GLY A 125 15.11 -27.56 16.58
C GLY A 125 14.48 -26.96 17.83
N TYR A 126 13.76 -25.83 17.76
CA TYR A 126 13.07 -25.27 18.93
C TYR A 126 11.95 -24.27 18.58
N ASP A 127 11.02 -24.09 19.52
CA ASP A 127 9.99 -23.06 19.45
C ASP A 127 10.33 -21.89 20.37
N ARG A 128 10.01 -20.66 19.96
CA ARG A 128 10.23 -19.45 20.76
C ARG A 128 9.00 -18.56 20.75
N PHE A 129 8.58 -18.12 21.94
CA PHE A 129 7.58 -17.07 22.06
C PHE A 129 8.24 -15.69 21.85
N GLU A 130 7.72 -14.92 20.90
CA GLU A 130 8.18 -13.56 20.61
C GLU A 130 7.15 -12.53 21.06
N PHE A 131 7.48 -11.74 22.08
CA PHE A 131 6.68 -10.63 22.58
C PHE A 131 7.00 -9.32 21.86
N GLN A 132 5.97 -8.51 21.57
CA GLN A 132 6.11 -7.17 21.03
C GLN A 132 5.13 -6.22 21.71
N HIS A 133 5.62 -5.06 22.17
CA HIS A 133 4.75 -4.03 22.76
C HIS A 133 3.84 -3.36 21.71
N SER A 134 4.33 -3.22 20.48
CA SER A 134 3.63 -2.56 19.37
C SER A 134 3.77 -3.35 18.08
N TYR A 135 2.79 -3.21 17.19
CA TYR A 135 2.94 -3.57 15.77
C TYR A 135 3.46 -2.37 14.96
N SER A 136 3.77 -2.58 13.67
CA SER A 136 4.44 -1.60 12.79
C SER A 136 5.93 -1.37 13.11
N LYS A 137 6.65 -0.79 12.15
CA LYS A 137 8.08 -0.49 12.24
C LYS A 137 8.36 0.90 11.71
N VAL A 138 9.34 1.56 12.31
CA VAL A 138 9.84 2.85 11.86
C VAL A 138 10.71 2.66 10.62
N TYR A 139 10.55 3.55 9.64
CA TYR A 139 11.30 3.52 8.41
C TYR A 139 12.77 3.86 8.64
N ALA A 140 13.66 3.08 8.01
CA ALA A 140 15.10 3.33 8.04
C ALA A 140 15.47 4.33 6.93
N GLN A 141 15.32 5.63 7.23
CA GLN A 141 15.71 6.71 6.33
C GLN A 141 17.19 6.59 5.97
N ARG A 142 17.48 6.61 4.65
CA ARG A 142 18.84 6.41 4.11
C ARG A 142 19.59 7.72 3.84
N GLU A 143 18.86 8.78 3.54
CA GLU A 143 19.42 10.09 3.18
C GLU A 143 18.47 11.22 3.62
N PRO A 144 18.96 12.47 3.72
CA PRO A 144 18.09 13.63 3.92
C PRO A 144 17.03 13.74 2.83
N TYR A 145 15.85 14.25 3.19
CA TYR A 145 14.74 14.36 2.25
C TYR A 145 15.00 15.44 1.19
N HIS A 146 14.67 15.12 -0.06
CA HIS A 146 14.66 16.05 -1.19
C HIS A 146 13.46 15.76 -2.11
N PRO A 147 12.92 16.75 -2.84
CA PRO A 147 11.65 16.62 -3.58
C PRO A 147 11.66 15.61 -4.74
N ASP A 148 12.80 15.30 -5.36
CA ASP A 148 12.94 14.29 -6.40
C ASP A 148 13.24 12.88 -5.85
N GLY A 149 13.45 12.74 -4.55
CA GLY A 149 13.70 11.47 -3.87
C GLY A 149 12.44 10.68 -3.52
N VAL A 150 12.66 9.55 -2.84
CA VAL A 150 11.60 8.71 -2.27
C VAL A 150 10.70 9.54 -1.34
N PHE A 151 9.40 9.32 -1.43
CA PHE A 151 8.45 10.04 -0.58
C PHE A 151 8.30 9.32 0.77
N MET A 152 9.10 9.75 1.76
CA MET A 152 9.10 9.18 3.10
C MET A 152 9.32 7.66 3.08
N SER A 153 8.35 6.87 3.55
CA SER A 153 8.41 5.41 3.60
C SER A 153 7.57 4.73 2.52
N PHE A 154 7.19 5.45 1.46
CA PHE A 154 6.18 4.98 0.51
C PHE A 154 6.70 3.89 -0.45
N GLU A 155 8.00 3.66 -0.51
CA GLU A 155 8.57 2.48 -1.18
C GLU A 155 8.00 1.16 -0.63
N GLY A 156 7.67 1.11 0.66
CA GLY A 156 7.05 -0.06 1.30
C GLY A 156 5.52 -0.07 1.25
N TYR A 157 4.88 0.93 0.63
CA TYR A 157 3.43 1.05 0.60
C TYR A 157 2.84 0.34 -0.61
N ASN A 158 1.91 -0.58 -0.37
CA ASN A 158 1.05 -1.15 -1.42
C ASN A 158 -0.35 -0.54 -1.25
N VAL A 159 -0.71 0.40 -2.12
CA VAL A 159 -1.94 1.19 -1.96
C VAL A 159 -3.13 0.40 -2.50
N GLU A 160 -2.96 -0.17 -3.68
CA GLU A 160 -3.89 -0.96 -4.47
C GLU A 160 -4.41 -2.20 -3.73
N VAL A 161 -3.61 -2.81 -2.86
CA VAL A 161 -4.03 -4.00 -2.08
C VAL A 161 -4.99 -3.67 -0.94
N ARG A 162 -5.09 -2.40 -0.52
CA ARG A 162 -5.97 -1.99 0.59
C ARG A 162 -7.43 -2.31 0.25
N ASP A 163 -8.17 -2.80 1.22
CA ASP A 163 -9.58 -3.21 1.11
C ASP A 163 -10.50 -2.07 0.65
N ARG A 164 -10.19 -0.83 1.04
CA ARG A 164 -10.90 0.39 0.64
C ARG A 164 -10.63 0.84 -0.80
N VAL A 165 -9.62 0.28 -1.49
CA VAL A 165 -9.49 0.44 -2.95
C VAL A 165 -10.47 -0.54 -3.59
N LYS A 166 -11.52 -0.04 -4.23
CA LYS A 166 -12.49 -0.88 -4.94
C LYS A 166 -11.85 -1.55 -6.14
N CYS A 167 -11.16 -0.77 -6.95
CA CYS A 167 -10.36 -1.21 -8.09
C CYS A 167 -9.46 -0.08 -8.61
N ILE A 168 -8.61 -0.37 -9.59
CA ILE A 168 -7.96 0.64 -10.43
C ILE A 168 -8.87 0.92 -11.62
N SER A 169 -9.34 2.16 -11.78
CA SER A 169 -10.25 2.55 -12.86
C SER A 169 -9.64 2.19 -14.23
N GLY A 170 -10.43 1.56 -15.11
CA GLY A 170 -9.99 1.26 -16.48
C GLY A 170 -9.87 2.50 -17.35
N VAL A 171 -10.71 3.51 -17.10
CA VAL A 171 -10.70 4.80 -17.80
C VAL A 171 -9.54 5.67 -17.32
N GLU A 172 -9.41 5.82 -16.00
CA GLU A 172 -8.49 6.81 -15.40
C GLU A 172 -7.13 6.24 -15.00
N GLY A 173 -6.98 4.92 -14.89
CA GLY A 173 -5.71 4.30 -14.49
C GLY A 173 -5.32 4.52 -13.01
N VAL A 174 -6.23 5.01 -12.18
CA VAL A 174 -5.99 5.37 -10.77
C VAL A 174 -7.01 4.67 -9.84
N PRO A 175 -6.70 4.52 -8.54
CA PRO A 175 -7.60 3.84 -7.60
C PRO A 175 -8.91 4.59 -7.37
N LEU A 176 -10.00 3.83 -7.27
CA LEU A 176 -11.30 4.30 -6.78
C LEU A 176 -11.51 3.87 -5.32
N SER A 177 -11.87 4.80 -4.45
CA SER A 177 -12.03 4.58 -3.01
C SER A 177 -13.45 4.18 -2.64
N THR A 178 -13.60 3.39 -1.59
CA THR A 178 -14.89 3.10 -0.93
C THR A 178 -14.88 3.42 0.56
N GLN A 179 -13.86 4.15 1.04
CA GLN A 179 -13.56 4.34 2.46
C GLN A 179 -14.75 4.87 3.28
N TRP A 180 -15.51 5.82 2.73
CA TRP A 180 -16.68 6.41 3.40
C TRP A 180 -18.01 6.19 2.67
N GLY A 181 -18.00 5.49 1.54
CA GLY A 181 -19.18 5.26 0.73
C GLY A 181 -19.02 4.06 -0.22
N PRO A 182 -19.95 3.10 -0.23
CA PRO A 182 -19.85 1.90 -1.07
C PRO A 182 -19.98 2.17 -2.58
N GLN A 183 -20.52 3.34 -2.96
CA GLN A 183 -20.70 3.76 -4.34
C GLN A 183 -19.39 3.87 -5.13
N GLY A 184 -18.27 4.09 -4.42
CA GLY A 184 -17.00 4.36 -5.06
C GLY A 184 -16.85 5.83 -5.44
N TYR A 185 -15.70 6.42 -5.13
CA TYR A 185 -15.38 7.81 -5.50
C TYR A 185 -13.88 7.97 -5.66
N PHE A 186 -13.46 8.89 -6.53
CA PHE A 186 -12.04 9.24 -6.63
C PHE A 186 -11.63 10.06 -5.41
N TYR A 187 -10.55 9.64 -4.76
CA TYR A 187 -10.05 10.26 -3.55
C TYR A 187 -8.61 10.69 -3.75
N ALA A 188 -8.37 11.99 -3.86
CA ALA A 188 -7.08 12.55 -4.24
C ALA A 188 -5.93 12.10 -3.33
N ILE A 189 -6.15 11.92 -2.02
CA ILE A 189 -5.17 11.34 -1.10
C ILE A 189 -4.74 9.94 -1.56
N GLN A 190 -5.70 9.08 -1.87
CA GLN A 190 -5.40 7.71 -2.27
C GLN A 190 -4.71 7.65 -3.63
N ILE A 191 -5.10 8.53 -4.55
CA ILE A 191 -4.50 8.64 -5.89
C ILE A 191 -3.07 9.17 -5.80
N ALA A 192 -2.84 10.22 -5.01
CA ALA A 192 -1.49 10.75 -4.75
C ALA A 192 -0.61 9.70 -4.05
N GLN A 193 -1.12 8.97 -3.05
CA GLN A 193 -0.37 7.87 -2.42
C GLN A 193 -0.01 6.77 -3.41
N TYR A 194 -0.93 6.41 -4.29
CA TYR A 194 -0.67 5.45 -5.36
C TYR A 194 0.49 5.94 -6.24
N GLY A 195 0.42 7.18 -6.74
CA GLY A 195 1.51 7.78 -7.50
C GLY A 195 2.84 7.82 -6.76
N LEU A 196 2.87 8.40 -5.56
CA LEU A 196 4.08 8.56 -4.74
C LEU A 196 4.72 7.23 -4.32
N SER A 197 3.91 6.20 -4.07
CA SER A 197 4.43 4.86 -3.75
C SER A 197 5.06 4.20 -4.96
N HIS A 198 4.43 4.26 -6.14
CA HIS A 198 5.03 3.76 -7.36
C HIS A 198 6.29 4.56 -7.74
N TYR A 199 6.28 5.89 -7.62
CA TYR A 199 7.48 6.72 -7.81
C TYR A 199 8.62 6.26 -6.89
N SER A 200 8.35 6.06 -5.60
CA SER A 200 9.37 5.65 -4.64
C SER A 200 9.90 4.25 -4.95
N LYS A 201 9.02 3.29 -5.29
CA LYS A 201 9.40 1.95 -5.72
C LYS A 201 10.26 1.96 -6.98
N ASN A 202 9.98 2.83 -7.94
CA ASN A 202 10.80 2.99 -9.14
C ASN A 202 12.27 3.35 -8.83
N LEU A 203 12.50 4.08 -7.73
CA LEU A 203 13.85 4.47 -7.29
C LEU A 203 14.57 3.37 -6.49
N THR A 204 13.84 2.40 -5.93
CA THR A 204 14.40 1.43 -4.98
C THR A 204 14.36 -0.02 -5.44
N GLU A 205 13.38 -0.38 -6.27
CA GLU A 205 13.27 -1.72 -6.83
C GLU A 205 14.23 -1.89 -8.01
N ARG A 206 14.49 -3.15 -8.37
CA ARG A 206 15.32 -3.46 -9.54
C ARG A 206 14.55 -3.13 -10.82
N THR A 207 15.27 -2.78 -11.87
CA THR A 207 14.68 -2.60 -13.21
C THR A 207 13.84 -3.82 -13.58
N PRO A 208 12.58 -3.65 -14.02
CA PRO A 208 11.70 -4.77 -14.30
C PRO A 208 12.20 -5.57 -15.50
N HIS A 209 11.95 -6.87 -15.48
CA HIS A 209 11.96 -7.65 -16.71
C HIS A 209 10.80 -7.17 -17.59
N VAL A 210 11.05 -7.05 -18.90
CA VAL A 210 10.06 -6.63 -19.89
C VAL A 210 10.16 -7.58 -21.08
N GLU A 211 9.10 -8.33 -21.31
CA GLU A 211 8.98 -9.22 -22.46
C GLU A 211 8.09 -8.58 -23.51
N VAL A 212 8.62 -8.44 -24.73
CA VAL A 212 7.91 -7.87 -25.88
C VAL A 212 7.39 -9.01 -26.75
N TYR A 213 6.10 -8.98 -27.09
CA TYR A 213 5.44 -10.05 -27.85
C TYR A 213 5.14 -9.66 -29.29
N ASP A 214 4.77 -8.40 -29.53
CA ASP A 214 4.53 -7.90 -30.89
C ASP A 214 4.71 -6.38 -30.93
N THR A 215 5.65 -5.93 -31.76
CA THR A 215 5.85 -4.52 -32.14
C THR A 215 5.34 -4.24 -33.55
N ALA A 216 4.65 -5.21 -34.16
CA ALA A 216 4.32 -5.28 -35.58
C ALA A 216 5.51 -5.19 -36.55
N GLU A 217 6.73 -4.83 -36.13
CA GLU A 217 7.90 -4.75 -37.00
C GLU A 217 8.38 -6.16 -37.43
N GLU A 218 8.85 -6.27 -38.67
CA GLU A 218 9.18 -7.57 -39.30
C GLU A 218 10.52 -8.15 -38.83
N ARG A 219 11.38 -7.29 -38.27
CA ARG A 219 12.73 -7.63 -37.80
C ARG A 219 13.03 -6.98 -36.44
N ASP A 220 12.13 -7.10 -35.47
CA ASP A 220 12.49 -6.74 -34.09
C ASP A 220 13.08 -7.95 -33.37
N SER A 221 14.40 -7.96 -33.20
CA SER A 221 15.11 -9.02 -32.47
C SER A 221 14.76 -9.08 -30.98
N ARG A 222 14.03 -8.09 -30.46
CA ARG A 222 13.56 -8.02 -29.07
C ARG A 222 12.16 -8.63 -28.87
N ALA A 223 11.39 -8.82 -29.94
CA ALA A 223 10.06 -9.41 -29.86
C ALA A 223 10.16 -10.93 -29.87
N SER A 224 9.50 -11.60 -28.93
CA SER A 224 9.27 -13.04 -29.04
C SER A 224 8.39 -13.31 -30.26
N THR A 225 8.64 -14.40 -30.98
CA THR A 225 7.83 -14.81 -32.16
C THR A 225 6.49 -15.41 -31.74
N ALA A 226 5.74 -14.69 -30.92
CA ALA A 226 4.45 -15.11 -30.42
C ALA A 226 3.43 -15.20 -31.57
N PRO A 227 2.81 -16.37 -31.82
CA PRO A 227 1.91 -16.54 -32.95
C PRO A 227 0.54 -15.90 -32.65
N TRP A 228 0.02 -15.19 -33.65
CA TRP A 228 -1.38 -14.79 -33.71
C TRP A 228 -2.25 -15.92 -34.30
N SER A 229 -3.42 -16.14 -33.71
CA SER A 229 -4.48 -16.99 -34.27
C SER A 229 -5.62 -16.10 -34.77
N VAL A 230 -6.00 -16.29 -36.03
CA VAL A 230 -7.03 -15.49 -36.73
C VAL A 230 -8.15 -16.43 -37.19
N PRO A 231 -9.27 -16.51 -36.46
CA PRO A 231 -10.41 -17.35 -36.82
C PRO A 231 -11.09 -16.93 -38.14
N LYS A 232 -11.92 -17.82 -38.70
CA LYS A 232 -12.72 -17.51 -39.89
C LYS A 232 -13.63 -16.30 -39.62
N GLY A 233 -13.65 -15.34 -40.55
CA GLY A 233 -14.42 -14.10 -40.41
C GLY A 233 -13.72 -12.98 -39.66
N CYS A 234 -12.51 -13.23 -39.13
CA CYS A 234 -11.64 -12.23 -38.54
C CYS A 234 -10.49 -11.88 -39.50
N SER A 235 -9.86 -10.72 -39.29
CA SER A 235 -8.65 -10.34 -40.00
C SER A 235 -7.63 -9.69 -39.08
N LEU A 236 -6.36 -9.90 -39.41
CA LEU A 236 -5.21 -9.25 -38.78
C LEU A 236 -4.21 -8.92 -39.88
N SER A 237 -3.90 -7.65 -40.07
CA SER A 237 -2.92 -7.19 -41.05
C SER A 237 -1.93 -6.23 -40.41
N ARG A 238 -0.72 -6.20 -40.96
CA ARG A 238 0.24 -5.13 -40.66
C ARG A 238 -0.09 -3.93 -41.54
N VAL A 239 -0.17 -2.76 -40.94
CA VAL A 239 -0.34 -1.49 -41.67
C VAL A 239 0.60 -0.44 -41.11
N HIS A 240 0.96 0.55 -41.91
CA HIS A 240 1.77 1.68 -41.46
C HIS A 240 0.86 2.82 -40.97
N ASP A 241 0.96 3.18 -39.69
CA ASP A 241 0.22 4.31 -39.12
C ASP A 241 1.05 5.59 -39.29
N LYS A 242 0.58 6.48 -40.18
CA LYS A 242 1.26 7.75 -40.48
C LYS A 242 1.33 8.71 -39.29
N THR A 243 0.42 8.61 -38.33
CA THR A 243 0.39 9.52 -37.16
C THR A 243 1.45 9.16 -36.12
N ARG A 244 1.82 7.87 -36.04
CA ARG A 244 2.87 7.36 -35.16
C ARG A 244 4.18 7.06 -35.89
N SER A 245 4.19 7.10 -37.22
CA SER A 245 5.33 6.73 -38.08
C SER A 245 5.89 5.33 -37.77
N THR A 246 5.01 4.38 -37.44
CA THR A 246 5.36 3.00 -37.02
C THR A 246 4.45 1.98 -37.72
N SER A 247 4.93 0.76 -37.88
CA SER A 247 4.07 -0.36 -38.27
C SER A 247 3.18 -0.75 -37.09
N VAL A 248 1.92 -1.07 -37.32
CA VAL A 248 0.96 -1.49 -36.30
C VAL A 248 0.13 -2.67 -36.79
N ARG A 249 -0.50 -3.41 -35.87
CA ARG A 249 -1.47 -4.45 -36.24
C ARG A 249 -2.87 -3.86 -36.34
N GLN A 250 -3.48 -3.93 -37.51
CA GLN A 250 -4.90 -3.67 -37.69
C GLN A 250 -5.68 -4.97 -37.50
N PHE A 251 -6.67 -4.97 -36.62
CA PHE A 251 -7.53 -6.13 -36.36
C PHE A 251 -9.00 -5.82 -36.66
N SER A 252 -9.72 -6.86 -37.07
CA SER A 252 -11.18 -6.87 -37.20
C SER A 252 -11.71 -8.23 -36.77
N ALA A 253 -12.51 -8.26 -35.71
CA ALA A 253 -13.13 -9.47 -35.17
C ALA A 253 -14.55 -9.13 -34.69
N PRO A 254 -15.63 -9.74 -35.24
CA PRO A 254 -16.98 -9.55 -34.71
C PRO A 254 -17.08 -9.97 -33.25
N GLU A 255 -17.90 -9.30 -32.44
CA GLU A 255 -18.11 -9.65 -31.02
C GLU A 255 -18.63 -11.08 -30.82
N SER A 256 -19.38 -11.62 -31.80
CA SER A 256 -19.88 -12.99 -31.79
C SER A 256 -18.83 -14.05 -32.16
N SER A 257 -17.61 -13.65 -32.51
CA SER A 257 -16.52 -14.56 -32.90
C SER A 257 -15.62 -14.92 -31.70
N GLU A 258 -14.69 -15.86 -31.89
CA GLU A 258 -13.66 -16.17 -30.89
C GLU A 258 -12.64 -15.04 -30.68
N GLY A 259 -12.63 -14.04 -31.56
CA GLY A 259 -11.67 -12.93 -31.53
C GLY A 259 -10.30 -13.28 -32.11
N VAL A 260 -9.49 -12.26 -32.41
CA VAL A 260 -8.10 -12.46 -32.85
C VAL A 260 -7.23 -12.60 -31.60
N SER A 261 -6.39 -13.63 -31.51
CA SER A 261 -5.66 -13.90 -30.26
C SER A 261 -4.15 -14.03 -30.41
N LEU A 262 -3.40 -13.47 -29.47
CA LEU A 262 -1.94 -13.54 -29.37
C LEU A 262 -1.54 -14.42 -28.18
N GLN A 263 -0.78 -15.49 -28.43
CA GLN A 263 -0.30 -16.37 -27.36
C GLN A 263 0.86 -15.72 -26.61
N LEU A 264 0.79 -15.68 -25.28
CA LEU A 264 1.80 -15.02 -24.43
C LEU A 264 2.57 -16.05 -23.58
N GLY A 265 1.85 -16.88 -22.83
CA GLY A 265 2.45 -17.96 -22.05
C GLY A 265 3.32 -17.53 -20.86
N ASN A 266 3.27 -16.26 -20.41
CA ASN A 266 4.16 -15.73 -19.37
C ASN A 266 3.80 -16.27 -17.96
N PRO A 267 4.69 -16.97 -17.25
CA PRO A 267 4.40 -17.52 -15.92
C PRO A 267 4.96 -16.69 -14.76
N ARG A 268 5.63 -15.55 -15.02
CA ARG A 268 6.43 -14.82 -14.03
C ARG A 268 5.92 -13.41 -13.76
N ASP A 269 5.57 -12.72 -14.84
CA ASP A 269 5.28 -11.30 -14.84
C ASP A 269 3.81 -11.06 -15.17
N PHE A 270 3.21 -10.02 -14.59
CA PHE A 270 1.75 -9.82 -14.60
C PHE A 270 1.31 -8.38 -14.85
N ILE A 271 2.21 -7.50 -15.31
CA ILE A 271 1.83 -6.16 -15.78
C ILE A 271 1.71 -6.18 -17.30
N LEU A 272 0.49 -6.22 -17.82
CA LEU A 272 0.23 -6.10 -19.26
C LEU A 272 0.32 -4.64 -19.69
N SER A 273 1.00 -4.37 -20.80
CA SER A 273 0.93 -3.07 -21.47
C SER A 273 0.82 -3.23 -22.99
N LEU A 274 -0.01 -2.41 -23.62
CA LEU A 274 -0.17 -2.34 -25.07
C LEU A 274 -0.67 -0.96 -25.50
N ASP A 275 -0.28 -0.53 -26.69
CA ASP A 275 -0.86 0.62 -27.36
C ASP A 275 -2.12 0.18 -28.10
N ILE A 276 -3.22 0.91 -27.91
CA ILE A 276 -4.51 0.56 -28.51
C ILE A 276 -5.21 1.80 -29.06
N LYS A 277 -5.90 1.61 -30.19
CA LYS A 277 -6.84 2.56 -30.77
C LYS A 277 -8.01 1.80 -31.39
N PHE A 278 -9.21 2.00 -30.87
CA PHE A 278 -10.44 1.40 -31.40
C PHE A 278 -11.09 2.30 -32.46
N THR A 279 -11.67 1.70 -33.50
CA THR A 279 -12.51 2.37 -34.51
C THR A 279 -13.99 1.95 -34.42
N SER A 280 -14.30 1.02 -33.53
CA SER A 280 -15.65 0.61 -33.15
C SER A 280 -15.63 0.07 -31.72
N ASN A 281 -16.80 -0.21 -31.15
CA ASN A 281 -16.84 -0.92 -29.87
C ASN A 281 -16.12 -2.26 -29.97
N GLY A 282 -15.51 -2.67 -28.87
CA GLY A 282 -14.71 -3.88 -28.81
C GLY A 282 -14.16 -4.14 -27.42
N SER A 283 -13.23 -5.08 -27.35
CA SER A 283 -12.55 -5.41 -26.10
C SER A 283 -11.14 -5.93 -26.32
N VAL A 284 -10.32 -5.76 -25.29
CA VAL A 284 -9.07 -6.49 -25.10
C VAL A 284 -9.29 -7.42 -23.92
N SER A 285 -9.21 -8.73 -24.13
CA SER A 285 -9.43 -9.73 -23.09
C SER A 285 -8.14 -10.49 -22.78
N VAL A 286 -7.88 -10.77 -21.51
CA VAL A 286 -6.67 -11.48 -21.04
C VAL A 286 -7.09 -12.76 -20.34
N VAL A 287 -6.59 -13.88 -20.83
CA VAL A 287 -6.87 -15.20 -20.25
C VAL A 287 -5.77 -15.56 -19.26
N LEU A 288 -6.17 -15.87 -18.03
CA LEU A 288 -5.29 -16.11 -16.88
C LEU A 288 -5.53 -17.48 -16.26
N GLU A 289 -4.49 -18.31 -16.20
CA GLU A 289 -4.48 -19.44 -15.28
C GLU A 289 -4.20 -18.95 -13.87
N THR A 290 -4.88 -19.51 -12.87
CA THR A 290 -4.80 -19.04 -11.48
C THR A 290 -4.47 -20.20 -10.52
N THR A 291 -4.30 -19.87 -9.24
CA THR A 291 -4.15 -20.87 -8.17
C THR A 291 -5.44 -21.62 -7.85
N GLU A 292 -6.60 -21.17 -8.34
CA GLU A 292 -7.86 -21.86 -8.17
C GLU A 292 -8.02 -23.00 -9.18
N LYS A 293 -8.54 -24.14 -8.73
CA LYS A 293 -8.82 -25.28 -9.61
C LYS A 293 -9.92 -24.93 -10.61
N GLY A 294 -9.81 -25.42 -11.84
CA GLY A 294 -10.83 -25.26 -12.90
C GLY A 294 -10.33 -24.45 -14.10
N PRO A 295 -11.25 -23.98 -14.97
CA PRO A 295 -10.91 -23.19 -16.17
C PRO A 295 -10.17 -21.89 -15.85
N PRO A 296 -9.43 -21.29 -16.80
CA PRO A 296 -8.82 -19.99 -16.58
C PRO A 296 -9.87 -18.90 -16.31
N PHE A 297 -9.45 -17.83 -15.63
CA PHE A 297 -10.22 -16.59 -15.53
C PHE A 297 -9.95 -15.72 -16.75
N THR A 298 -10.92 -14.90 -17.14
CA THR A 298 -10.75 -13.90 -18.20
C THR A 298 -10.97 -12.51 -17.63
N ILE A 299 -10.06 -11.58 -17.92
CA ILE A 299 -10.25 -10.15 -17.63
C ILE A 299 -10.55 -9.44 -18.94
N HIS A 300 -11.71 -8.82 -19.07
CA HIS A 300 -12.18 -8.09 -20.24
C HIS A 300 -12.02 -6.59 -20.02
N TYR A 301 -11.23 -5.94 -20.87
CA TYR A 301 -11.13 -4.49 -20.96
C TYR A 301 -12.00 -4.01 -22.12
N VAL A 302 -13.23 -3.60 -21.82
CA VAL A 302 -14.28 -3.28 -22.82
C VAL A 302 -14.34 -1.78 -23.08
N THR A 303 -14.71 -1.37 -24.30
CA THR A 303 -14.86 0.04 -24.68
C THR A 303 -16.14 0.68 -24.12
N SER A 304 -16.31 0.63 -22.79
CA SER A 304 -17.43 1.21 -22.06
C SER A 304 -16.93 2.01 -20.84
N THR A 305 -17.83 2.70 -20.17
CA THR A 305 -17.55 3.43 -18.91
C THR A 305 -17.93 2.62 -17.66
N GLN A 306 -18.29 1.34 -17.81
CA GLN A 306 -18.56 0.46 -16.67
C GLN A 306 -17.32 0.36 -15.79
N LEU A 307 -17.47 0.56 -14.48
CA LEU A 307 -16.31 0.56 -13.59
C LEU A 307 -15.67 -0.83 -13.48
N ILE A 308 -16.44 -1.80 -12.99
CA ILE A 308 -16.03 -3.17 -12.77
C ILE A 308 -17.26 -4.06 -12.71
N ALA A 309 -17.19 -5.27 -13.26
CA ALA A 309 -18.16 -6.34 -13.05
C ALA A 309 -17.45 -7.68 -12.87
N PHE A 310 -18.12 -8.61 -12.21
CA PHE A 310 -17.63 -9.96 -12.02
C PHE A 310 -18.80 -10.94 -12.13
N LYS A 311 -18.65 -11.93 -13.00
CA LYS A 311 -19.60 -13.02 -13.19
C LYS A 311 -18.83 -14.30 -13.47
N ASP A 312 -19.07 -15.34 -12.67
CA ASP A 312 -18.42 -16.64 -12.79
C ASP A 312 -16.89 -16.57 -12.78
N ARG A 313 -16.23 -16.62 -13.94
CA ARG A 313 -14.76 -16.48 -14.09
C ARG A 313 -14.35 -15.31 -14.97
N ASP A 314 -15.30 -14.42 -15.27
CA ASP A 314 -15.11 -13.25 -16.11
C ASP A 314 -15.16 -11.98 -15.26
N VAL A 315 -14.05 -11.23 -15.29
CA VAL A 315 -13.92 -9.90 -14.68
C VAL A 315 -13.97 -8.88 -15.80
N THR A 316 -14.81 -7.86 -15.71
CA THR A 316 -14.94 -6.83 -16.75
C THR A 316 -14.58 -5.47 -16.20
N TYR A 317 -13.75 -4.72 -16.93
CA TYR A 317 -13.41 -3.32 -16.69
C TYR A 317 -13.73 -2.50 -17.94
N GLY A 318 -14.45 -1.41 -17.78
CA GLY A 318 -14.61 -0.41 -18.83
C GLY A 318 -13.36 0.46 -18.92
N VAL A 319 -12.78 0.56 -20.12
CA VAL A 319 -11.57 1.37 -20.39
C VAL A 319 -11.86 2.63 -21.20
N GLY A 320 -13.15 2.96 -21.38
CA GLY A 320 -13.61 4.07 -22.20
C GLY A 320 -13.50 3.79 -23.70
N PRO A 321 -13.82 4.77 -24.57
CA PRO A 321 -13.89 4.55 -26.01
C PRO A 321 -12.56 4.19 -26.66
N ARG A 322 -11.43 4.70 -26.12
CA ARG A 322 -10.08 4.50 -26.66
C ARG A 322 -9.99 4.74 -28.18
N SER A 323 -10.71 5.77 -28.66
CA SER A 323 -10.80 6.15 -30.08
C SER A 323 -9.56 6.87 -30.63
N SER A 324 -8.68 7.29 -29.73
CA SER A 324 -7.36 7.85 -30.00
C SER A 324 -6.29 6.92 -29.42
N TRP A 325 -5.09 6.96 -29.99
CA TRP A 325 -3.96 6.18 -29.49
C TRP A 325 -3.70 6.47 -28.01
N SER A 326 -3.62 5.40 -27.22
CA SER A 326 -3.24 5.46 -25.82
C SER A 326 -2.61 4.14 -25.41
N THR A 327 -1.72 4.19 -24.43
CA THR A 327 -1.15 3.00 -23.81
C THR A 327 -2.06 2.53 -22.68
N LEU A 328 -2.50 1.27 -22.74
CA LEU A 328 -3.25 0.60 -21.70
C LEU A 328 -2.30 -0.28 -20.89
N THR A 329 -2.00 0.13 -19.64
CA THR A 329 -1.16 -0.64 -18.71
C THR A 329 -1.99 -1.12 -17.53
N ARG A 330 -2.01 -2.43 -17.27
CA ARG A 330 -2.86 -3.09 -16.27
C ARG A 330 -2.06 -4.09 -15.42
N ASP A 331 -2.23 -4.00 -14.10
CA ASP A 331 -1.76 -5.02 -13.17
C ASP A 331 -2.80 -6.14 -13.07
N LEU A 332 -2.51 -7.28 -13.71
CA LEU A 332 -3.41 -8.41 -13.80
C LEU A 332 -3.65 -9.08 -12.44
N LEU A 333 -2.71 -9.00 -11.50
CA LEU A 333 -2.89 -9.51 -10.15
C LEU A 333 -3.91 -8.66 -9.39
N THR A 334 -3.74 -7.33 -9.43
CA THR A 334 -4.67 -6.41 -8.79
C THR A 334 -6.05 -6.52 -9.43
N ASP A 335 -6.13 -6.48 -10.76
CA ASP A 335 -7.41 -6.50 -11.47
C ASP A 335 -8.20 -7.80 -11.22
N LEU A 336 -7.52 -8.95 -11.18
CA LEU A 336 -8.11 -10.25 -10.83
C LEU A 336 -8.65 -10.25 -9.39
N ARG A 337 -7.83 -9.83 -8.42
CA ARG A 337 -8.21 -9.84 -7.00
C ARG A 337 -9.36 -8.89 -6.71
N LYS A 338 -9.40 -7.72 -7.35
CA LYS A 338 -10.49 -6.75 -7.20
C LYS A 338 -11.78 -7.21 -7.88
N GLY A 339 -11.67 -7.93 -9.00
CA GLY A 339 -12.80 -8.60 -9.65
C GLY A 339 -13.40 -9.70 -8.77
N VAL A 340 -12.59 -10.68 -8.38
CA VAL A 340 -13.04 -11.81 -7.53
C VAL A 340 -13.52 -11.34 -6.15
N GLY A 341 -12.85 -10.32 -5.59
CA GLY A 341 -13.20 -9.72 -4.32
C GLY A 341 -14.35 -8.70 -4.37
N LEU A 342 -15.01 -8.52 -5.53
CA LEU A 342 -16.01 -7.48 -5.73
C LEU A 342 -17.13 -7.56 -4.69
N SER A 343 -17.48 -6.39 -4.16
CA SER A 343 -18.40 -6.24 -3.03
C SER A 343 -19.20 -4.93 -3.17
N ASN A 344 -20.44 -4.97 -2.69
CA ASN A 344 -21.32 -3.80 -2.55
C ASN A 344 -21.13 -3.07 -1.21
N THR A 345 -20.17 -3.53 -0.39
CA THR A 345 -19.80 -2.89 0.88
C THR A 345 -18.63 -1.91 0.68
N LYS A 346 -18.19 -1.27 1.77
CA LYS A 346 -17.02 -0.38 1.80
C LYS A 346 -15.66 -1.11 1.74
N ALA A 347 -15.67 -2.44 1.76
CA ALA A 347 -14.47 -3.26 1.75
C ALA A 347 -14.54 -4.34 0.66
N VAL A 348 -13.47 -4.47 -0.11
CA VAL A 348 -13.24 -5.59 -1.02
C VAL A 348 -13.02 -6.87 -0.22
N LYS A 349 -13.64 -7.97 -0.65
CA LYS A 349 -13.48 -9.28 0.01
C LYS A 349 -12.04 -9.78 -0.17
N ALA A 350 -11.42 -10.20 0.93
CA ALA A 350 -10.09 -10.78 0.88
C ALA A 350 -10.09 -12.09 0.08
N THR A 351 -9.11 -12.25 -0.81
CA THR A 351 -8.91 -13.47 -1.60
C THR A 351 -7.44 -13.85 -1.65
N LYS A 352 -7.17 -15.15 -1.71
CA LYS A 352 -5.83 -15.72 -1.86
C LYS A 352 -5.50 -16.09 -3.31
N ILE A 353 -6.41 -15.78 -4.25
CA ILE A 353 -6.18 -16.05 -5.67
C ILE A 353 -4.93 -15.30 -6.16
N MET A 354 -4.14 -16.00 -6.97
CA MET A 354 -2.96 -15.49 -7.66
C MET A 354 -2.99 -15.94 -9.12
N PRO A 355 -2.64 -15.08 -10.08
CA PRO A 355 -2.35 -15.53 -11.44
C PRO A 355 -1.08 -16.40 -11.42
N ARG A 356 -1.08 -17.46 -12.23
CA ARG A 356 0.05 -18.36 -12.44
C ARG A 356 0.65 -18.20 -13.82
N ARG A 357 -0.19 -17.93 -14.83
CA ARG A 357 0.24 -17.77 -16.21
C ARG A 357 -0.69 -16.86 -16.98
N VAL A 358 -0.12 -15.89 -17.69
CA VAL A 358 -0.82 -15.08 -18.70
C VAL A 358 -0.83 -15.89 -19.99
N VAL A 359 -1.97 -16.49 -20.33
CA VAL A 359 -2.06 -17.46 -21.43
C VAL A 359 -2.02 -16.74 -22.77
N ARG A 360 -2.96 -15.82 -22.99
CA ARG A 360 -3.14 -15.09 -24.26
C ARG A 360 -3.91 -13.79 -24.06
N VAL A 361 -3.74 -12.89 -25.01
CA VAL A 361 -4.61 -11.73 -25.23
C VAL A 361 -5.55 -12.02 -26.40
N VAL A 362 -6.80 -11.57 -26.30
CA VAL A 362 -7.85 -11.72 -27.32
C VAL A 362 -8.43 -10.34 -27.64
N LEU A 363 -8.59 -10.04 -28.93
CA LEU A 363 -9.11 -8.78 -29.43
C LEU A 363 -10.44 -9.00 -30.15
N HIS A 364 -11.43 -8.19 -29.77
CA HIS A 364 -12.73 -8.10 -30.42
C HIS A 364 -13.01 -6.66 -30.86
N GLY A 365 -13.85 -6.49 -31.87
CA GLY A 365 -14.14 -5.21 -32.50
C GLY A 365 -13.18 -4.90 -33.65
N ARG A 366 -13.04 -3.63 -33.97
CA ARG A 366 -12.12 -3.13 -35.01
C ARG A 366 -11.22 -2.05 -34.43
N GLY A 367 -9.94 -2.11 -34.78
CA GLY A 367 -8.96 -1.16 -34.28
C GLY A 367 -7.53 -1.50 -34.67
N PHE A 368 -6.62 -0.91 -33.91
CA PHE A 368 -5.18 -1.06 -34.06
C PHE A 368 -4.57 -1.38 -32.70
N VAL A 369 -3.60 -2.28 -32.69
CA VAL A 369 -2.79 -2.63 -31.51
C VAL A 369 -1.30 -2.59 -31.87
N ASP A 370 -0.48 -2.18 -30.90
CA ASP A 370 0.97 -2.14 -31.02
C ASP A 370 1.63 -2.32 -29.64
N ASN A 371 2.93 -2.61 -29.61
CA ASN A 371 3.77 -2.72 -28.41
C ASN A 371 3.18 -3.58 -27.29
N VAL A 372 2.76 -4.81 -27.62
CA VAL A 372 2.23 -5.74 -26.61
C VAL A 372 3.37 -6.27 -25.75
N THR A 373 3.32 -5.99 -24.46
CA THR A 373 4.39 -6.30 -23.49
C THR A 373 3.83 -6.84 -22.18
N ILE A 374 4.61 -7.68 -21.51
CA ILE A 374 4.40 -8.04 -20.11
C ILE A 374 5.65 -7.68 -19.31
N SER A 375 5.47 -7.00 -18.17
CA SER A 375 6.55 -6.56 -17.31
C SER A 375 6.37 -6.99 -15.86
N THR A 376 7.47 -7.07 -15.10
CA THR A 376 7.42 -7.32 -13.66
C THR A 376 6.70 -6.18 -12.93
N THR A 377 7.06 -4.93 -13.25
CA THR A 377 6.45 -3.72 -12.72
C THR A 377 6.35 -2.64 -13.82
N SER A 378 5.43 -1.68 -13.65
CA SER A 378 5.36 -0.48 -14.50
C SER A 378 5.05 0.74 -13.62
N HIS A 379 5.98 1.05 -12.72
CA HIS A 379 5.78 2.09 -11.72
C HIS A 379 5.55 3.48 -12.30
N MET A 380 6.28 3.85 -13.34
CA MET A 380 6.16 5.18 -13.94
C MET A 380 4.81 5.38 -14.65
N ALA A 381 4.22 4.33 -15.24
CA ALA A 381 2.88 4.40 -15.80
C ALA A 381 1.83 4.70 -14.71
N ALA A 382 1.92 4.02 -13.56
CA ALA A 382 1.06 4.29 -12.41
C ALA A 382 1.26 5.70 -11.82
N PHE A 383 2.52 6.16 -11.73
CA PHE A 383 2.85 7.50 -11.27
C PHE A 383 2.28 8.60 -12.17
N PHE A 384 2.44 8.46 -13.49
CA PHE A 384 1.90 9.44 -14.44
C PHE A 384 0.38 9.39 -14.52
N ALA A 385 -0.26 8.21 -14.44
CA ALA A 385 -1.72 8.12 -14.33
C ALA A 385 -2.26 8.93 -13.14
N ALA A 386 -1.60 8.83 -11.98
CA ALA A 386 -1.94 9.65 -10.81
C ALA A 386 -1.70 11.15 -11.04
N SER A 387 -0.55 11.50 -11.60
CA SER A 387 -0.17 12.90 -11.87
C SER A 387 -1.11 13.59 -12.87
N ASP A 388 -1.44 12.90 -13.96
CA ASP A 388 -2.38 13.36 -14.99
C ASP A 388 -3.80 13.48 -14.46
N TRP A 389 -4.23 12.55 -13.60
CA TRP A 389 -5.52 12.64 -12.94
C TRP A 389 -5.59 13.87 -12.04
N LEU A 390 -4.56 14.12 -11.24
CA LEU A 390 -4.49 15.30 -10.37
C LEU A 390 -4.50 16.60 -11.19
N LEU A 391 -3.76 16.66 -12.29
CA LEU A 391 -3.74 17.82 -13.18
C LEU A 391 -5.13 18.11 -13.78
N ARG A 392 -5.84 17.08 -14.27
CA ARG A 392 -7.16 17.24 -14.92
C ARG A 392 -8.30 17.53 -13.94
N ASN A 393 -8.20 17.07 -12.69
CA ASN A 393 -9.29 17.13 -11.72
C ASN A 393 -9.08 18.19 -10.63
N GLN A 394 -8.10 19.09 -10.79
CA GLN A 394 -7.95 20.25 -9.93
C GLN A 394 -8.99 21.31 -10.31
N ASP A 395 -9.71 21.83 -9.32
CA ASP A 395 -10.72 22.86 -9.57
C ASP A 395 -10.13 24.27 -9.73
N GLU A 396 -11.00 25.26 -9.93
CA GLU A 396 -10.63 26.66 -10.09
C GLU A 396 -9.92 27.27 -8.87
N ARG A 397 -10.19 26.76 -7.66
CA ARG A 397 -9.61 27.22 -6.39
C ARG A 397 -8.27 26.54 -6.08
N GLY A 398 -7.85 25.61 -6.93
CA GLY A 398 -6.64 24.81 -6.76
C GLY A 398 -6.86 23.57 -5.89
N GLY A 399 -8.10 23.28 -5.50
CA GLY A 399 -8.44 22.15 -4.65
C GLY A 399 -8.75 20.88 -5.44
N TRP A 400 -8.73 19.75 -4.74
CA TRP A 400 -9.36 18.50 -5.18
C TRP A 400 -10.56 18.19 -4.28
N PRO A 401 -11.79 18.57 -4.67
CA PRO A 401 -12.96 18.46 -3.82
C PRO A 401 -13.29 17.00 -3.51
N ILE A 402 -13.55 16.70 -2.24
CA ILE A 402 -13.89 15.35 -1.80
C ILE A 402 -15.41 15.19 -1.86
N MET A 403 -15.88 14.45 -2.86
CA MET A 403 -17.30 14.37 -3.24
C MET A 403 -18.12 13.36 -2.41
N VAL A 404 -17.81 13.24 -1.12
CA VAL A 404 -18.56 12.41 -0.18
C VAL A 404 -18.67 13.09 1.18
N THR A 405 -19.81 12.91 1.85
CA THR A 405 -20.01 13.41 3.21
C THR A 405 -19.07 12.69 4.19
N ARG A 406 -18.45 13.43 5.10
CA ARG A 406 -17.59 12.88 6.16
C ARG A 406 -18.05 13.34 7.54
N LYS A 407 -18.54 12.41 8.37
CA LYS A 407 -18.79 12.62 9.81
C LYS A 407 -17.60 12.13 10.64
N LEU A 408 -16.75 13.04 11.13
CA LEU A 408 -15.50 12.70 11.83
C LEU A 408 -15.72 12.00 13.19
N GLY A 409 -16.79 12.36 13.89
CA GLY A 409 -17.19 11.83 15.19
C GLY A 409 -18.33 12.66 15.78
N GLU A 410 -18.85 12.24 16.93
CA GLU A 410 -19.78 13.06 17.72
C GLU A 410 -19.11 14.39 18.11
N GLY A 411 -19.87 15.48 18.11
CA GLY A 411 -19.39 16.84 18.40
C GLY A 411 -18.83 17.62 17.18
N PHE A 412 -18.53 16.96 16.06
CA PHE A 412 -18.13 17.64 14.82
C PHE A 412 -19.29 17.74 13.83
N ARG A 413 -19.45 18.90 13.18
CA ARG A 413 -20.37 19.03 12.05
C ARG A 413 -19.96 18.09 10.90
N PRO A 414 -20.92 17.44 10.22
CA PRO A 414 -20.62 16.72 8.98
C PRO A 414 -19.98 17.65 7.94
N LEU A 415 -18.97 17.13 7.24
CA LEU A 415 -18.39 17.79 6.08
C LEU A 415 -19.20 17.38 4.85
N GLU A 416 -19.91 18.33 4.26
CA GLU A 416 -20.68 18.10 3.04
C GLU A 416 -19.78 17.95 1.81
N PRO A 417 -20.20 17.20 0.77
CA PRO A 417 -19.42 16.98 -0.45
C PRO A 417 -18.85 18.28 -1.03
N GLY A 418 -17.60 18.24 -1.44
CA GLY A 418 -16.86 19.41 -1.93
C GLY A 418 -15.77 19.91 -0.98
N TRP A 419 -15.76 19.47 0.28
CA TRP A 419 -14.71 19.82 1.23
C TRP A 419 -13.30 19.44 0.74
N TYR A 420 -12.31 20.27 1.08
CA TYR A 420 -10.89 20.01 0.79
C TYR A 420 -10.17 19.41 1.99
N SER A 421 -9.02 18.78 1.75
CA SER A 421 -8.14 18.27 2.80
C SER A 421 -6.74 18.81 2.60
N ALA A 422 -6.11 19.36 3.65
CA ALA A 422 -4.71 19.80 3.58
C ALA A 422 -3.77 18.64 3.23
N MET A 423 -4.10 17.42 3.66
CA MET A 423 -3.35 16.21 3.29
C MET A 423 -3.51 15.87 1.80
N ALA A 424 -4.72 16.04 1.24
CA ALA A 424 -4.94 15.89 -0.21
C ALA A 424 -4.11 16.90 -0.99
N GLN A 425 -4.17 18.18 -0.59
CA GLN A 425 -3.40 19.23 -1.24
C GLN A 425 -1.89 18.95 -1.18
N GLY A 426 -1.36 18.64 0.01
CA GLY A 426 0.07 18.39 0.20
C GLY A 426 0.59 17.18 -0.57
N GLN A 427 -0.12 16.05 -0.52
CA GLN A 427 0.31 14.86 -1.27
C GLN A 427 0.18 15.04 -2.78
N ALA A 428 -0.83 15.78 -3.25
CA ALA A 428 -0.95 16.14 -4.66
C ALA A 428 0.19 17.08 -5.11
N MET A 429 0.55 18.09 -4.32
CA MET A 429 1.73 18.93 -4.56
C MET A 429 2.99 18.08 -4.72
N SER A 430 3.29 17.19 -3.77
CA SER A 430 4.46 16.31 -3.82
C SER A 430 4.47 15.39 -5.06
N THR A 431 3.30 14.96 -5.53
CA THR A 431 3.16 14.15 -6.76
C THR A 431 3.46 14.98 -8.00
N LEU A 432 2.81 16.16 -8.11
CA LEU A 432 2.94 17.07 -9.24
C LEU A 432 4.35 17.66 -9.38
N VAL A 433 5.01 17.98 -8.26
CA VAL A 433 6.40 18.43 -8.22
C VAL A 433 7.33 17.38 -8.81
N ARG A 434 7.19 16.11 -8.41
CA ARG A 434 7.96 14.99 -8.98
C ARG A 434 7.71 14.82 -10.48
N ALA A 435 6.45 14.98 -10.92
CA ALA A 435 6.10 14.88 -12.34
C ALA A 435 6.73 16.02 -13.16
N TYR A 436 6.73 17.24 -12.62
CA TYR A 436 7.44 18.37 -13.20
C TYR A 436 8.95 18.12 -13.25
N LEU A 437 9.56 17.65 -12.17
CA LEU A 437 11.01 17.45 -12.11
C LEU A 437 11.49 16.44 -13.16
N LEU A 438 10.70 15.39 -13.43
CA LEU A 438 10.97 14.39 -14.46
C LEU A 438 10.75 14.90 -15.89
N THR A 439 9.67 15.64 -16.13
CA THR A 439 9.22 15.96 -17.51
C THR A 439 9.57 17.38 -17.96
N LYS A 440 9.84 18.25 -17.00
CA LYS A 440 9.90 19.72 -17.15
C LYS A 440 8.62 20.32 -17.76
N ASN A 441 7.51 19.59 -17.75
CA ASN A 441 6.22 20.11 -18.21
C ASN A 441 5.63 21.07 -17.16
N GLN A 442 5.60 22.35 -17.51
CA GLN A 442 5.17 23.44 -16.63
C GLN A 442 3.72 23.30 -16.15
N ALA A 443 2.86 22.55 -16.84
CA ALA A 443 1.49 22.30 -16.41
C ALA A 443 1.43 21.68 -14.99
N TYR A 444 2.33 20.73 -14.69
CA TYR A 444 2.38 20.10 -13.38
C TYR A 444 2.81 21.08 -12.29
N LEU A 445 3.85 21.89 -12.54
CA LEU A 445 4.33 22.88 -11.57
C LEU A 445 3.28 23.97 -11.32
N ASN A 446 2.60 24.44 -12.36
CA ASN A 446 1.52 25.42 -12.23
C ASN A 446 0.36 24.87 -11.40
N ALA A 447 -0.03 23.61 -11.59
CA ALA A 447 -1.04 22.95 -10.77
C ALA A 447 -0.59 22.81 -9.31
N ALA A 448 0.67 22.47 -9.06
CA ALA A 448 1.24 22.38 -7.71
C ALA A 448 1.24 23.74 -6.98
N ILE A 449 1.60 24.82 -7.69
CA ILE A 449 1.54 26.20 -7.15
C ILE A 449 0.10 26.61 -6.86
N LYS A 450 -0.84 26.31 -7.78
CA LYS A 450 -2.27 26.60 -7.60
C LYS A 450 -2.84 25.90 -6.38
N ALA A 451 -2.34 24.71 -6.05
CA ALA A 451 -2.81 23.91 -4.92
C ALA A 451 -2.61 24.57 -3.53
N VAL A 452 -1.85 25.65 -3.46
CA VAL A 452 -1.66 26.46 -2.25
C VAL A 452 -2.93 27.25 -1.88
N GLY A 453 -3.82 27.52 -2.85
CA GLY A 453 -5.05 28.30 -2.67
C GLY A 453 -5.85 28.01 -1.39
N PRO A 454 -6.26 26.75 -1.13
CA PRO A 454 -7.06 26.40 0.04
C PRO A 454 -6.39 26.66 1.40
N TYR A 455 -5.05 26.72 1.48
CA TYR A 455 -4.32 26.97 2.73
C TYR A 455 -4.50 28.39 3.26
N LYS A 456 -4.89 29.34 2.40
CA LYS A 456 -5.12 30.73 2.76
C LYS A 456 -6.51 31.00 3.33
N VAL A 457 -7.43 30.03 3.18
CA VAL A 457 -8.85 30.23 3.43
C VAL A 457 -9.26 29.44 4.68
N PRO A 458 -10.00 30.03 5.62
CA PRO A 458 -10.53 29.31 6.79
C PRO A 458 -11.41 28.13 6.40
N SER A 459 -11.44 27.10 7.24
CA SER A 459 -12.28 25.90 7.06
C SER A 459 -13.77 26.24 6.80
N ALA A 460 -14.32 27.21 7.55
CA ALA A 460 -15.71 27.66 7.41
C ALA A 460 -16.01 28.37 6.07
N GLN A 461 -14.97 28.81 5.35
CA GLN A 461 -15.07 29.51 4.06
C GLN A 461 -14.60 28.63 2.90
N HIS A 462 -14.69 27.30 3.06
CA HIS A 462 -14.31 26.32 2.04
C HIS A 462 -12.79 26.30 1.75
N GLY A 463 -11.99 26.54 2.78
CA GLY A 463 -10.54 26.30 2.76
C GLY A 463 -10.13 25.19 3.72
N VAL A 464 -8.84 25.14 4.06
CA VAL A 464 -8.28 24.13 4.99
C VAL A 464 -7.59 24.75 6.20
N LYS A 465 -7.62 26.08 6.36
CA LYS A 465 -6.98 26.75 7.48
C LYS A 465 -7.81 26.65 8.76
N ALA A 466 -7.15 26.35 9.87
CA ALA A 466 -7.61 26.53 11.24
C ALA A 466 -6.58 27.37 12.02
N VAL A 467 -6.98 27.87 13.19
CA VAL A 467 -6.09 28.60 14.09
C VAL A 467 -6.27 28.05 15.51
N PHE A 468 -5.22 27.43 16.04
CA PHE A 468 -5.23 26.93 17.41
C PHE A 468 -5.06 28.10 18.39
N MET A 469 -6.04 28.25 19.30
CA MET A 469 -6.07 29.26 20.36
C MET A 469 -5.70 30.68 19.89
N ASN A 470 -6.24 31.09 18.73
CA ASN A 470 -6.00 32.40 18.10
C ASN A 470 -4.53 32.74 17.84
N LYS A 471 -3.63 31.74 17.81
CA LYS A 471 -2.18 31.96 17.72
C LYS A 471 -1.50 31.16 16.62
N TYR A 472 -1.77 29.86 16.54
CA TYR A 472 -1.00 28.96 15.67
C TYR A 472 -1.82 28.55 14.45
N ASP A 473 -1.32 28.85 13.26
CA ASP A 473 -1.95 28.44 12.01
C ASP A 473 -1.83 26.91 11.84
N TRP A 474 -2.92 26.28 11.43
CA TRP A 474 -2.98 24.85 11.18
C TRP A 474 -3.67 24.56 9.86
N TYR A 475 -3.24 23.49 9.18
CA TYR A 475 -3.81 23.05 7.91
C TYR A 475 -4.52 21.71 8.13
N GLU A 476 -5.85 21.73 8.08
CA GLU A 476 -6.71 20.63 8.52
C GLU A 476 -6.74 19.47 7.51
N GLU A 477 -6.49 18.24 7.98
CA GLU A 477 -6.84 17.03 7.22
C GLU A 477 -8.35 16.96 6.98
N TYR A 478 -9.14 17.35 7.99
CA TYR A 478 -10.59 17.43 7.95
C TYR A 478 -11.01 18.84 8.41
N PRO A 479 -11.41 19.77 7.52
CA PRO A 479 -11.72 21.17 7.83
C PRO A 479 -13.06 21.31 8.60
N THR A 480 -13.09 20.74 9.80
CA THR A 480 -14.26 20.56 10.64
C THR A 480 -14.62 21.82 11.42
N THR A 481 -15.83 21.84 11.97
CA THR A 481 -16.26 22.84 12.95
C THR A 481 -16.84 22.10 14.17
N PRO A 482 -16.26 22.26 15.38
CA PRO A 482 -14.97 22.94 15.65
C PRO A 482 -13.79 22.25 14.94
N SER A 483 -12.62 22.90 14.90
CA SER A 483 -11.41 22.36 14.25
C SER A 483 -10.89 21.08 14.93
N SER A 484 -10.28 20.17 14.16
CA SER A 484 -9.91 18.84 14.63
C SER A 484 -8.41 18.68 14.95
N PHE A 485 -7.54 19.42 14.26
CA PHE A 485 -6.09 19.38 14.45
C PHE A 485 -5.47 17.98 14.33
N VAL A 486 -5.81 17.24 13.27
CA VAL A 486 -5.18 15.93 12.99
C VAL A 486 -3.69 16.10 12.65
N LEU A 487 -2.79 15.41 13.37
CA LEU A 487 -1.35 15.60 13.25
C LEU A 487 -0.77 15.12 11.93
N ASN A 488 -1.06 13.87 11.55
CA ASN A 488 -0.43 13.25 10.38
C ASN A 488 -0.75 14.01 9.07
N GLY A 489 -2.01 14.39 8.85
CA GLY A 489 -2.41 15.12 7.65
C GLY A 489 -1.83 16.53 7.58
N PHE A 490 -1.69 17.20 8.74
CA PHE A 490 -0.99 18.48 8.82
C PHE A 490 0.47 18.35 8.39
N ILE A 491 1.22 17.37 8.90
CA ILE A 491 2.62 17.22 8.51
C ILE A 491 2.75 16.90 7.01
N TYR A 492 1.91 16.03 6.45
CA TYR A 492 1.91 15.80 5.00
C TYR A 492 1.62 17.07 4.17
N SER A 493 0.78 17.96 4.69
CA SER A 493 0.53 19.26 4.07
C SER A 493 1.80 20.13 4.02
N LEU A 494 2.61 20.11 5.09
CA LEU A 494 3.89 20.82 5.15
C LEU A 494 4.90 20.25 4.15
N LEU A 495 4.94 18.92 3.98
CA LEU A 495 5.84 18.29 2.99
C LEU A 495 5.52 18.73 1.55
N GLY A 496 4.23 18.83 1.21
CA GLY A 496 3.83 19.35 -0.10
C GLY A 496 4.21 20.82 -0.32
N LEU A 497 4.03 21.65 0.71
CA LEU A 497 4.45 23.06 0.66
C LEU A 497 5.96 23.20 0.51
N PHE A 498 6.73 22.37 1.23
CA PHE A 498 8.20 22.31 1.09
C PHE A 498 8.61 21.91 -0.33
N ASP A 499 8.05 20.84 -0.88
CA ASP A 499 8.34 20.38 -2.25
C ASP A 499 8.10 21.49 -3.29
N VAL A 500 7.00 22.24 -3.16
CA VAL A 500 6.69 23.36 -4.06
C VAL A 500 7.65 24.52 -3.84
N ALA A 501 7.94 24.89 -2.59
CA ALA A 501 8.82 26.01 -2.27
C ALA A 501 10.24 25.79 -2.84
N GLU A 502 10.79 24.60 -2.65
CA GLU A 502 12.13 24.23 -3.15
C GLU A 502 12.18 24.14 -4.68
N THR A 503 11.08 23.77 -5.33
CA THR A 503 11.07 23.52 -6.78
C THR A 503 10.69 24.74 -7.62
N ALA A 504 9.78 25.58 -7.12
CA ALA A 504 9.22 26.71 -7.88
C ALA A 504 10.14 27.96 -7.89
N GLY A 505 11.24 27.93 -7.13
CA GLY A 505 12.17 29.06 -6.98
C GLY A 505 11.59 30.23 -6.18
N GLU A 506 12.43 31.23 -5.89
CA GLU A 506 12.12 32.27 -4.90
C GLU A 506 10.88 33.12 -5.20
N LYS A 507 10.52 33.29 -6.48
CA LYS A 507 9.38 34.13 -6.88
C LYS A 507 8.07 33.36 -6.84
N LEU A 508 8.00 32.20 -7.51
CA LEU A 508 6.76 31.42 -7.61
C LEU A 508 6.52 30.55 -6.38
N GLY A 509 7.59 30.10 -5.70
CA GLY A 509 7.53 29.29 -4.49
C GLY A 509 7.36 30.09 -3.18
N ARG A 510 7.43 31.43 -3.23
CA ARG A 510 7.39 32.30 -2.05
C ARG A 510 6.21 32.01 -1.13
N GLU A 511 5.03 31.88 -1.71
CA GLU A 511 3.79 31.69 -0.94
C GLU A 511 3.80 30.33 -0.22
N ALA A 512 4.23 29.28 -0.92
CA ALA A 512 4.38 27.95 -0.33
C ALA A 512 5.42 27.96 0.81
N GLY A 513 6.55 28.64 0.62
CA GLY A 513 7.59 28.79 1.64
C GLY A 513 7.12 29.54 2.90
N GLN A 514 6.31 30.59 2.74
CA GLN A 514 5.72 31.31 3.87
C GLN A 514 4.75 30.45 4.67
N LEU A 515 3.88 29.70 3.99
CA LEU A 515 2.95 28.78 4.63
C LEU A 515 3.67 27.61 5.29
N PHE A 516 4.71 27.06 4.66
CA PHE A 516 5.56 26.04 5.26
C PHE A 516 6.19 26.54 6.57
N SER A 517 6.81 27.73 6.54
CA SER A 517 7.46 28.31 7.72
C SER A 517 6.49 28.53 8.90
N ARG A 518 5.31 29.14 8.64
CA ARG A 518 4.26 29.33 9.67
C ARG A 518 3.73 28.00 10.22
N GLY A 519 3.58 27.01 9.34
CA GLY A 519 3.15 25.67 9.72
C GLY A 519 4.20 24.95 10.58
N MET A 520 5.49 25.09 10.25
CA MET A 520 6.60 24.53 11.03
C MET A 520 6.71 25.18 12.42
N GLU A 521 6.49 26.49 12.53
CA GLU A 521 6.41 27.18 13.82
C GLU A 521 5.29 26.58 14.69
N SER A 522 4.11 26.42 14.10
CA SER A 522 2.93 25.85 14.77
C SER A 522 3.14 24.39 15.16
N LEU A 523 3.73 23.58 14.27
CA LEU A 523 4.08 22.18 14.57
C LEU A 523 4.99 22.10 15.80
N LYS A 524 6.08 22.87 15.83
CA LYS A 524 7.05 22.84 16.93
C LYS A 524 6.39 23.22 18.25
N ALA A 525 5.51 24.23 18.26
CA ALA A 525 4.81 24.66 19.47
C ALA A 525 3.77 23.63 19.95
N MET A 526 3.06 22.98 19.03
CA MET A 526 1.93 22.10 19.36
C MET A 526 2.31 20.62 19.53
N LEU A 527 3.49 20.19 19.07
CA LEU A 527 3.92 18.80 19.11
C LEU A 527 3.80 18.13 20.49
N PRO A 528 4.12 18.80 21.63
CA PRO A 528 3.92 18.22 22.95
C PRO A 528 2.48 17.84 23.29
N LEU A 529 1.47 18.51 22.70
CA LEU A 529 0.06 18.24 22.95
C LEU A 529 -0.38 16.87 22.40
N PHE A 530 0.41 16.28 21.50
CA PHE A 530 0.15 14.96 20.95
C PHE A 530 0.91 13.85 21.67
N ASP A 531 1.71 14.14 22.70
CA ASP A 531 2.50 13.16 23.43
C ASP A 531 1.79 12.74 24.73
N THR A 532 1.48 11.45 24.86
CA THR A 532 0.81 10.89 26.06
C THR A 532 1.78 10.42 27.14
N GLY A 533 3.09 10.46 26.86
CA GLY A 533 4.10 9.79 27.70
C GLY A 533 4.28 8.30 27.43
N SER A 534 3.47 7.67 26.57
CA SER A 534 3.58 6.24 26.21
C SER A 534 3.11 5.90 24.79
N GLY A 535 2.81 6.93 24.00
CA GLY A 535 2.27 6.86 22.65
C GLY A 535 1.93 8.27 22.18
N SER A 536 1.26 8.39 21.03
CA SER A 536 0.80 9.70 20.52
C SER A 536 -0.72 9.76 20.36
N ILE A 537 -1.29 10.95 20.42
CA ILE A 537 -2.70 11.22 20.10
C ILE A 537 -2.82 11.47 18.59
N TYR A 538 -3.94 11.07 17.98
CA TYR A 538 -4.19 11.26 16.55
C TYR A 538 -4.60 12.70 16.22
N ASP A 539 -5.43 13.30 17.08
CA ASP A 539 -6.02 14.62 16.91
C ASP A 539 -6.29 15.31 18.27
N LEU A 540 -6.57 16.61 18.27
CA LEU A 540 -6.83 17.36 19.50
C LEU A 540 -8.31 17.42 19.89
N ARG A 541 -9.15 16.46 19.46
CA ARG A 541 -10.59 16.48 19.79
C ARG A 541 -10.88 16.50 21.29
N HIS A 542 -10.00 15.91 22.09
CA HIS A 542 -10.15 15.86 23.54
C HIS A 542 -10.10 17.26 24.17
N PHE A 543 -9.21 18.13 23.65
CA PHE A 543 -9.13 19.53 24.04
C PHE A 543 -10.29 20.34 23.45
N MET A 544 -10.64 20.12 22.18
CA MET A 544 -11.66 20.91 21.48
C MET A 544 -13.10 20.62 21.89
N LEU A 545 -13.38 19.37 22.31
CA LEU A 545 -14.73 18.90 22.65
C LEU A 545 -14.89 18.53 24.13
N GLY A 546 -13.83 18.54 24.93
CA GLY A 546 -13.88 18.08 26.32
C GLY A 546 -14.16 16.58 26.44
N THR A 547 -13.61 15.78 25.54
CA THR A 547 -13.83 14.31 25.46
C THR A 547 -12.54 13.53 25.73
N ALA A 548 -12.60 12.21 25.75
CA ALA A 548 -11.40 11.37 25.87
C ALA A 548 -10.44 11.55 24.66
N PRO A 549 -9.12 11.42 24.86
CA PRO A 549 -8.14 11.40 23.78
C PRO A 549 -8.42 10.35 22.72
N ASN A 550 -8.38 10.76 21.46
CA ASN A 550 -8.38 9.82 20.33
C ASN A 550 -6.95 9.32 20.10
N LEU A 551 -6.57 8.22 20.75
CA LEU A 551 -5.23 7.67 20.69
C LEU A 551 -4.87 7.22 19.26
N ALA A 552 -3.66 7.57 18.82
CA ALA A 552 -3.15 7.08 17.55
C ALA A 552 -2.74 5.61 17.72
N ARG A 553 -3.44 4.71 17.02
CA ARG A 553 -3.02 3.31 16.88
C ARG A 553 -1.58 3.21 16.34
N TRP A 554 -0.90 2.09 16.60
CA TRP A 554 0.56 1.98 16.44
C TRP A 554 1.09 2.29 15.03
N ASP A 555 0.35 1.98 13.97
CA ASP A 555 0.72 2.36 12.59
C ASP A 555 0.71 3.88 12.39
N TYR A 556 -0.27 4.61 12.96
CA TYR A 556 -0.23 6.07 12.95
C TYR A 556 0.89 6.64 13.82
N HIS A 557 1.17 6.03 14.98
CA HIS A 557 2.31 6.43 15.80
C HIS A 557 3.63 6.30 15.01
N THR A 558 3.84 5.18 14.31
CA THR A 558 5.01 5.03 13.43
C THR A 558 5.00 6.00 12.25
N THR A 559 3.83 6.34 11.69
CA THR A 559 3.72 7.40 10.67
C THR A 559 4.17 8.75 11.23
N HIS A 560 3.73 9.13 12.44
CA HIS A 560 4.18 10.37 13.05
C HIS A 560 5.71 10.37 13.26
N ILE A 561 6.30 9.27 13.72
CA ILE A 561 7.76 9.14 13.85
C ILE A 561 8.45 9.32 12.49
N ASN A 562 7.97 8.64 11.44
CA ASN A 562 8.56 8.74 10.09
C ASN A 562 8.48 10.16 9.53
N GLN A 563 7.35 10.83 9.74
CA GLN A 563 7.14 12.22 9.34
C GLN A 563 8.08 13.18 10.07
N LEU A 564 8.22 13.04 11.39
CA LEU A 564 9.15 13.87 12.16
C LEU A 564 10.60 13.59 11.79
N GLN A 565 10.99 12.33 11.50
CA GLN A 565 12.33 12.00 11.02
C GLN A 565 12.64 12.70 9.69
N LEU A 566 11.68 12.68 8.77
CA LEU A 566 11.80 13.38 7.50
C LEU A 566 11.97 14.89 7.73
N LEU A 567 11.11 15.52 8.53
CA LEU A 567 11.23 16.94 8.87
C LEU A 567 12.55 17.27 9.55
N ALA A 568 13.05 16.41 10.45
CA ALA A 568 14.33 16.59 11.13
C ALA A 568 15.54 16.57 10.18
N SER A 569 15.37 16.06 8.95
CA SER A 569 16.41 16.05 7.93
C SER A 569 16.46 17.34 7.09
N ILE A 570 15.41 18.17 7.14
CA ILE A 570 15.33 19.46 6.46
C ILE A 570 15.27 20.65 7.44
N ASP A 571 15.00 20.39 8.72
CA ASP A 571 14.99 21.38 9.82
C ASP A 571 15.72 20.82 11.04
N ASN A 572 16.77 21.51 11.48
CA ASN A 572 17.65 21.07 12.55
C ASN A 572 17.14 21.35 13.97
N ALA A 573 15.89 21.78 14.16
CA ALA A 573 15.33 22.08 15.48
C ALA A 573 15.45 20.87 16.45
N PRO A 574 16.02 21.05 17.67
CA PRO A 574 16.24 19.96 18.62
C PRO A 574 14.98 19.18 19.01
N ILE A 575 13.83 19.87 19.05
CA ILE A 575 12.53 19.27 19.40
C ILE A 575 12.21 18.02 18.59
N PHE A 576 12.55 18.00 17.29
CA PHE A 576 12.27 16.82 16.46
C PHE A 576 13.09 15.62 16.92
N LYS A 577 14.41 15.80 17.11
CA LYS A 577 15.30 14.71 17.56
C LYS A 577 14.88 14.17 18.92
N ASP A 578 14.47 15.04 19.83
CA ASP A 578 14.03 14.66 21.18
C ASP A 578 12.71 13.89 21.16
N VAL A 579 11.72 14.37 20.41
CA VAL A 579 10.42 13.71 20.27
C VAL A 579 10.57 12.37 19.54
N ILE A 580 11.31 12.30 18.43
CA ILE A 580 11.55 11.05 17.69
C ILE A 580 12.18 9.99 18.60
N ARG A 581 13.22 10.36 19.35
CA ARG A 581 13.91 9.44 20.27
C ARG A 581 12.95 8.90 21.32
N ARG A 582 12.15 9.78 21.92
CA ARG A 582 11.16 9.40 22.93
C ARG A 582 10.05 8.52 22.35
N TRP A 583 9.49 8.87 21.20
CA TRP A 583 8.42 8.10 20.55
C TRP A 583 8.91 6.73 20.06
N LYS A 584 10.15 6.62 19.58
CA LYS A 584 10.77 5.31 19.29
C LYS A 584 10.85 4.40 20.52
N ASN A 585 11.08 4.98 21.70
CA ASN A 585 11.12 4.22 22.95
C ASN A 585 9.74 3.66 23.33
N TYR A 586 8.66 4.38 22.99
CA TYR A 586 7.28 3.93 23.26
C TYR A 586 6.94 2.62 22.55
N LEU A 587 7.47 2.39 21.35
CA LEU A 587 7.35 1.10 20.62
C LEU A 587 7.96 -0.10 21.35
N ARG A 588 8.72 0.14 22.42
CA ARG A 588 9.35 -0.88 23.28
C ARG A 588 8.82 -0.84 24.72
N GLY A 589 7.69 -0.16 24.97
CA GLY A 589 7.05 -0.08 26.28
C GLY A 589 7.76 0.85 27.28
N ILE A 590 8.76 1.61 26.85
CA ILE A 590 9.40 2.62 27.69
C ILE A 590 8.46 3.82 27.77
N ARG A 591 8.30 4.39 28.97
CA ARG A 591 7.37 5.50 29.23
C ARG A 591 8.15 6.76 29.64
N ALA A 592 7.55 7.92 29.48
CA ALA A 592 8.01 9.13 30.16
C ALA A 592 8.00 8.89 31.67
N LYS A 593 8.97 9.49 32.39
CA LYS A 593 9.01 9.40 33.85
C LYS A 593 7.77 10.06 34.46
N HIS A 594 7.17 9.42 35.45
CA HIS A 594 6.24 10.11 36.36
C HIS A 594 7.04 10.89 37.41
N ASN A 595 6.35 11.77 38.15
CA ASN A 595 6.93 12.57 39.23
C ASN A 595 7.32 11.74 40.46
#